data_AF-A0A7X8H1Q8-F1
#
_entry.id   AF-A0A7X8H1Q8-F1
#
_cell.length_a   1.000
_cell.length_b   1.000
_cell.length_c   1.000
_cell.angle_alpha   90.00
_cell.angle_beta   90.00
_cell.angle_gamma   90.00
#
_symmetry.space_group_name_H-M   'P 1'
#
loop_
_entity.id
_entity.type
_entity.pdbx_description
1 polymer ?
#
loop_
_entity_poly.entity_id
_entity_poly.type
_entity_poly.pdbx_seq_one_letter_code
_entity_poly.pdbx_strand_id
1 'polypeptide(L)'
;KLPIVYGGLLGCYYAYSWNASRYNSYHTAYLDIIDTDPTTNSFLDILPEGYTLESIGGTSRYSTILKTGQDQFRRQRDLSVIVSVAFYALTLVDAFVDAQLYGFDISPDLSLQIKPIYLKNSVDTSGSFGMQCSFKLK
;
A
#
# COMPACT_ATOMS: atom_id res chain seq x y z
N LYS A 1 9.74 -0.36 -11.83
CA LYS A 1 8.66 -1.22 -11.27
C LYS A 1 8.46 -1.07 -9.76
N LEU A 2 9.50 -0.69 -8.99
CA LEU A 2 9.43 -0.53 -7.52
C LEU A 2 8.35 0.43 -6.96
N PRO A 3 8.06 1.62 -7.54
CA PRO A 3 7.12 2.56 -6.91
C PRO A 3 5.68 2.04 -6.81
N ILE A 4 5.23 1.23 -7.77
CA ILE A 4 3.85 0.71 -7.83
C ILE A 4 3.64 -0.40 -6.79
N VAL A 5 4.65 -1.25 -6.59
CA VAL A 5 4.61 -2.33 -5.58
C VAL A 5 4.57 -1.74 -4.17
N TYR A 6 5.43 -0.75 -3.88
CA TYR A 6 5.39 -0.05 -2.60
C TYR A 6 4.08 0.71 -2.39
N GLY A 7 3.56 1.39 -3.42
CA GLY A 7 2.26 2.07 -3.34
C GLY A 7 1.10 1.11 -3.06
N GLY A 8 1.07 -0.04 -3.73
CA GLY A 8 0.03 -1.05 -3.53
C GLY A 8 0.10 -1.71 -2.15
N LEU A 9 1.30 -2.06 -1.68
CA LEU A 9 1.48 -2.61 -0.33
C LEU A 9 1.11 -1.60 0.77
N LEU A 10 1.53 -0.34 0.64
CA LEU A 10 1.15 0.72 1.58
C LEU A 10 -0.36 0.97 1.55
N GLY A 11 -0.98 0.97 0.37
CA GLY A 11 -2.44 1.10 0.22
C GLY A 11 -3.20 -0.05 0.88
N CYS A 12 -2.73 -1.29 0.69
CA CYS A 12 -3.28 -2.48 1.34
C CYS A 12 -3.14 -2.41 2.87
N TYR A 13 -1.95 -2.02 3.35
CA TYR A 13 -1.70 -1.85 4.78
C TYR A 13 -2.58 -0.76 5.41
N TYR A 14 -2.75 0.37 4.71
CA TYR A 14 -3.65 1.44 5.13
C TYR A 14 -5.10 0.96 5.20
N ALA A 15 -5.58 0.28 4.15
CA ALA A 15 -6.93 -0.27 4.13
C ALA A 15 -7.15 -1.27 5.28
N TYR A 16 -6.19 -2.16 5.52
CA TYR A 16 -6.24 -3.10 6.64
C TYR A 16 -6.29 -2.38 8.00
N SER A 17 -5.35 -1.47 8.26
CA SER A 17 -5.24 -0.77 9.55
C SER A 17 -6.46 0.10 9.85
N TRP A 18 -7.01 0.77 8.84
CA TRP A 18 -8.26 1.52 8.97
C TRP A 18 -9.43 0.61 9.36
N ASN A 19 -9.62 -0.50 8.64
CA ASN A 19 -10.69 -1.46 8.94
C ASN A 19 -10.52 -2.11 10.32
N ALA A 20 -9.28 -2.42 10.71
CA ALA A 20 -8.97 -2.99 12.02
C ALA A 20 -9.25 -2.01 13.17
N SER A 21 -8.88 -0.74 13.03
CA SER A 21 -9.16 0.30 14.03
C SER A 21 -10.65 0.52 14.22
N ARG A 22 -11.41 0.59 13.11
CA ARG A 22 -12.88 0.69 13.17
C ARG A 22 -13.49 -0.53 13.83
N TYR A 23 -13.11 -1.74 13.44
CA TYR A 23 -13.56 -2.96 14.10
C TYR A 23 -13.35 -2.92 15.62
N ASN A 24 -12.17 -2.49 16.07
CA ASN A 24 -11.86 -2.44 17.50
C ASN A 24 -12.71 -1.40 18.25
N SER A 25 -12.97 -0.25 17.62
CA SER A 25 -13.83 0.80 18.19
C SER A 25 -15.25 0.29 18.40
N TYR A 26 -15.85 -0.31 17.35
CA TYR A 26 -17.21 -0.89 17.44
C TYR A 26 -17.28 -2.07 18.42
N HIS A 27 -16.22 -2.88 18.49
CA HIS A 27 -16.15 -3.98 19.45
C HIS A 27 -16.14 -3.47 20.89
N THR A 28 -15.30 -2.48 21.19
CA THR A 28 -15.18 -1.89 22.53
C THR A 28 -16.49 -1.21 22.93
N ALA A 29 -17.08 -0.40 22.05
CA ALA A 29 -18.39 0.22 22.28
C ALA A 29 -19.52 -0.80 22.51
N TYR A 30 -19.49 -1.92 21.79
CA TYR A 30 -20.45 -2.99 21.99
C TYR A 30 -20.25 -3.71 23.34
N LEU A 31 -19.01 -3.86 23.81
CA LEU A 31 -18.73 -4.41 25.13
C LEU A 31 -19.15 -3.45 26.23
N ASP A 32 -18.87 -2.16 26.08
CA ASP A 32 -19.20 -1.16 27.10
C ASP A 32 -20.70 -0.97 27.29
N ILE A 33 -21.50 -1.08 26.23
CA ILE A 33 -22.96 -0.93 26.34
C ILE A 33 -23.64 -2.14 27.00
N ILE A 34 -23.00 -3.31 26.96
CA ILE A 34 -23.50 -4.53 27.63
C ILE A 34 -22.90 -4.69 29.02
N ASP A 35 -21.75 -4.07 29.28
CA ASP A 35 -21.13 -4.01 30.59
C ASP A 35 -21.92 -3.08 31.52
N THR A 36 -21.89 -3.37 32.82
CA THR A 36 -22.64 -2.64 33.85
C THR A 36 -21.80 -1.53 34.50
N ASP A 37 -20.56 -1.31 34.01
CA ASP A 37 -19.67 -0.26 34.53
C ASP A 37 -20.10 1.14 34.03
N PRO A 38 -20.50 2.06 34.92
CA PRO A 38 -20.95 3.40 34.54
C PRO A 38 -19.83 4.34 34.07
N THR A 39 -18.55 3.92 34.13
CA THR A 39 -17.42 4.77 33.74
C THR A 39 -17.05 4.64 32.26
N THR A 40 -17.50 3.60 31.58
CA THR A 40 -17.10 3.29 30.20
C THR A 40 -18.13 3.82 29.20
N ASN A 41 -17.76 4.91 28.51
CA ASN A 41 -18.66 5.65 27.61
C ASN A 41 -18.22 5.60 26.14
N SER A 42 -17.39 4.63 25.72
CA SER A 42 -16.85 4.58 24.35
C SER A 42 -17.93 4.42 23.28
N PHE A 43 -19.12 3.97 23.66
CA PHE A 43 -20.27 3.91 22.76
C PHE A 43 -20.73 5.30 22.31
N LEU A 44 -20.55 6.35 23.12
CA LEU A 44 -20.90 7.73 22.77
C LEU A 44 -20.02 8.28 21.62
N ASP A 45 -18.76 7.85 21.53
CA ASP A 45 -17.83 8.30 20.49
C ASP A 45 -18.20 7.79 19.09
N ILE A 46 -19.06 6.76 19.02
CA ILE A 46 -19.56 6.17 17.77
C ILE A 46 -20.94 6.73 17.40
N LEU A 47 -21.64 7.38 18.34
CA LEU A 47 -22.93 7.99 18.04
C LEU A 47 -22.74 9.14 17.03
N PRO A 48 -23.58 9.23 15.99
CA PRO A 48 -23.59 10.40 15.12
C PRO A 48 -23.95 11.65 15.93
N GLU A 49 -23.28 12.76 15.64
CA GLU A 49 -23.54 14.04 16.31
C GLU A 49 -25.03 14.41 16.22
N GLY A 50 -25.62 14.75 17.37
CA GLY A 50 -27.04 15.12 17.49
C GLY A 50 -28.01 13.96 17.79
N TYR A 51 -27.53 12.71 17.89
CA TYR A 51 -28.35 11.58 18.33
C TYR A 51 -28.06 11.23 19.79
N THR A 52 -29.10 10.77 20.50
CA THR A 52 -28.99 10.25 21.87
C THR A 52 -29.45 8.80 21.89
N LEU A 53 -29.09 8.05 22.94
CA LEU A 53 -29.50 6.65 23.09
C LEU A 53 -31.02 6.47 23.00
N GLU A 54 -31.79 7.44 23.52
CA GLU A 54 -33.24 7.44 23.46
C GLU A 54 -33.78 7.68 22.05
N SER A 55 -33.16 8.57 21.25
CA SER A 55 -33.63 8.86 19.89
C SER A 55 -33.42 7.69 18.91
N ILE A 56 -32.45 6.82 19.19
CA ILE A 56 -32.17 5.61 18.38
C ILE A 56 -33.07 4.43 18.77
N GLY A 57 -33.84 4.53 19.85
CA GLY A 57 -34.72 3.46 20.32
C GLY A 57 -34.12 2.60 21.44
N GLY A 58 -33.23 3.19 22.25
CA GLY A 58 -32.70 2.60 23.47
C GLY A 58 -31.46 1.72 23.30
N THR A 59 -30.91 1.29 24.43
CA THR A 59 -29.70 0.44 24.53
C THR A 59 -29.82 -0.84 23.70
N SER A 60 -30.96 -1.51 23.72
CA SER A 60 -31.20 -2.77 22.99
C SER A 60 -31.04 -2.60 21.47
N ARG A 61 -31.68 -1.58 20.89
CA ARG A 61 -31.61 -1.33 19.45
C ARG A 61 -30.23 -0.84 19.04
N TYR A 62 -29.61 0.02 19.86
CA TYR A 62 -28.28 0.53 19.60
C TYR A 62 -27.20 -0.56 19.69
N SER A 63 -27.30 -1.48 20.64
CA SER A 63 -26.40 -2.65 20.73
C SER A 63 -26.44 -3.52 19.45
N THR A 64 -27.61 -3.64 18.82
CA THR A 64 -27.78 -4.40 17.57
C THR A 64 -27.11 -3.69 16.40
N ILE A 65 -27.18 -2.35 16.35
CA ILE A 65 -26.49 -1.52 15.36
C ILE A 65 -24.97 -1.66 15.53
N LEU A 66 -24.47 -1.56 16.76
CA LEU A 66 -23.05 -1.72 17.07
C LEU A 66 -22.54 -3.11 16.67
N LYS A 67 -23.28 -4.17 17.02
CA LYS A 67 -22.96 -5.54 16.62
C LYS A 67 -22.93 -5.71 15.10
N THR A 68 -23.93 -5.17 14.41
CA THR A 68 -23.99 -5.21 12.94
C THR A 68 -22.79 -4.48 12.32
N GLY A 69 -22.47 -3.28 12.83
CA GLY A 69 -21.28 -2.52 12.41
C GLY A 69 -19.99 -3.30 12.62
N GLN A 70 -19.82 -3.89 13.81
CA GLN A 70 -18.69 -4.75 14.16
C GLN A 70 -18.56 -5.91 13.16
N ASP A 71 -19.63 -6.63 12.87
CA ASP A 71 -19.62 -7.76 11.92
C ASP A 71 -19.27 -7.32 10.49
N GLN A 72 -19.71 -6.13 10.07
CA GLN A 72 -19.34 -5.54 8.78
C GLN A 72 -17.84 -5.25 8.72
N PHE A 73 -17.28 -4.57 9.72
CA PHE A 73 -15.84 -4.25 9.74
C PHE A 73 -14.96 -5.48 9.89
N ARG A 74 -15.42 -6.53 10.59
CA ARG A 74 -14.74 -7.83 10.63
C ARG A 74 -14.59 -8.40 9.22
N ARG A 75 -15.68 -8.46 8.46
CA ARG A 75 -15.67 -8.96 7.08
C ARG A 75 -14.79 -8.11 6.16
N GLN A 76 -14.82 -6.78 6.30
CA GLN A 76 -13.98 -5.88 5.49
C GLN A 76 -12.49 -5.99 5.80
N ARG A 77 -12.13 -6.21 7.07
CA ARG A 77 -10.74 -6.49 7.46
C ARG A 77 -10.26 -7.79 6.84
N ASP A 78 -11.06 -8.85 6.92
CA ASP A 78 -10.70 -10.15 6.35
C ASP A 78 -10.56 -10.06 4.82
N LEU A 79 -11.46 -9.33 4.14
CA LEU A 79 -11.35 -9.04 2.71
C LEU A 79 -10.09 -8.24 2.38
N SER A 80 -9.73 -7.24 3.20
CA SER A 80 -8.50 -6.46 3.02
C SER A 80 -7.25 -7.34 3.10
N VAL A 81 -7.22 -8.32 4.02
CA VAL A 81 -6.13 -9.31 4.10
C VAL A 81 -6.07 -10.16 2.83
N ILE A 82 -7.22 -10.67 2.35
CA ILE A 82 -7.28 -11.48 1.12
C ILE A 82 -6.75 -10.67 -0.08
N VAL A 83 -7.19 -9.42 -0.23
CA VAL A 83 -6.73 -8.52 -1.30
C VAL A 83 -5.23 -8.27 -1.19
N SER A 84 -4.71 -8.07 0.02
CA SER A 84 -3.27 -7.86 0.26
C SER A 84 -2.45 -9.07 -0.19
N VAL A 85 -2.90 -10.28 0.14
CA VAL A 85 -2.24 -11.53 -0.26
C VAL A 85 -2.32 -11.74 -1.78
N ALA A 86 -3.48 -11.47 -2.38
CA ALA A 86 -3.66 -11.55 -3.84
C ALA A 86 -2.74 -10.56 -4.58
N PHE A 87 -2.63 -9.33 -4.07
CA PHE A 87 -1.71 -8.33 -4.60
C PHE A 87 -0.27 -8.81 -4.49
N TYR A 88 0.16 -9.32 -3.33
CA TYR A 88 1.50 -9.88 -3.15
C TYR A 88 1.80 -11.01 -4.14
N ALA A 89 0.86 -11.94 -4.36
CA ALA A 89 1.02 -13.02 -5.33
C ALA A 89 1.22 -12.49 -6.76
N LEU A 90 0.46 -11.47 -7.18
CA LEU A 90 0.63 -10.84 -8.49
C LEU A 90 2.01 -10.19 -8.62
N THR A 91 2.49 -9.52 -7.58
CA THR A 91 3.83 -8.91 -7.58
C THR A 91 4.94 -9.95 -7.67
N LEU A 92 4.75 -11.11 -7.03
CA LEU A 92 5.68 -12.24 -7.10
C LEU A 92 5.73 -12.83 -8.52
N VAL A 93 4.58 -12.99 -9.17
CA VAL A 93 4.49 -13.50 -10.54
C VAL A 93 5.17 -12.54 -11.52
N ASP A 94 4.91 -11.23 -11.45
CA ASP A 94 5.58 -10.23 -12.29
C ASP A 94 7.10 -10.28 -12.11
N ALA A 95 7.59 -10.38 -10.86
CA ALA A 95 9.01 -10.52 -10.57
C ALA A 95 9.61 -11.84 -11.08
N PHE A 96 8.88 -12.95 -10.99
CA PHE A 96 9.32 -14.25 -11.51
C PHE A 96 9.41 -14.24 -13.04
N VAL A 97 8.43 -13.66 -13.72
CA VAL A 97 8.46 -13.52 -15.19
C VAL A 97 9.64 -12.66 -15.63
N ASP A 98 9.88 -11.51 -14.98
CA ASP A 98 11.05 -10.66 -15.25
C ASP A 98 12.37 -11.42 -15.06
N ALA A 99 12.48 -12.19 -13.97
CA ALA A 99 13.69 -12.95 -13.66
C ALA A 99 13.95 -14.08 -14.68
N GLN A 100 12.90 -14.78 -15.13
CA GLN A 100 13.01 -15.83 -16.15
C GLN A 100 13.37 -15.27 -17.53
N LEU A 101 12.88 -14.07 -17.89
CA LEU A 101 13.28 -13.37 -19.10
C LEU A 101 14.68 -12.74 -19.02
N TYR A 102 15.19 -12.48 -17.81
CA TYR A 102 16.56 -11.97 -17.63
C TYR A 102 17.63 -13.02 -17.99
N GLY A 103 17.29 -14.31 -17.90
CA GLY A 103 18.18 -15.41 -18.26
C GLY A 103 18.21 -15.77 -19.76
N PHE A 104 17.32 -15.19 -20.58
CA PHE A 104 17.26 -15.44 -22.02
C PHE A 104 18.17 -14.46 -22.79
N ASP A 105 19.44 -14.85 -22.88
CA ASP A 105 20.43 -14.50 -23.92
C ASP A 105 20.70 -13.00 -24.20
N ILE A 106 21.51 -12.39 -23.34
CA ILE A 106 22.57 -11.49 -23.82
C ILE A 106 23.82 -12.36 -23.93
N SER A 107 24.06 -12.91 -25.12
CA SER A 107 25.39 -13.36 -25.50
C SER A 107 26.37 -12.18 -25.31
N PRO A 108 27.43 -12.35 -24.51
CA PRO A 108 28.19 -11.23 -23.98
C PRO A 108 29.25 -10.78 -24.99
N ASP A 109 28.89 -10.00 -26.01
CA ASP A 109 29.95 -9.27 -26.74
C ASP A 109 29.52 -7.96 -27.44
N LEU A 110 28.61 -7.20 -26.83
CA LEU A 110 28.37 -5.82 -27.28
C LEU A 110 28.84 -4.82 -26.20
N SER A 111 30.15 -4.70 -26.06
CA SER A 111 30.82 -3.69 -25.24
C SER A 111 30.61 -2.28 -25.86
N LEU A 112 29.54 -1.59 -25.46
CA LEU A 112 29.35 -0.16 -25.73
C LEU A 112 30.37 0.65 -24.89
N GLN A 113 31.52 1.00 -25.48
CA GLN A 113 32.51 1.87 -24.82
C GLN A 113 32.18 3.34 -25.10
N ILE A 114 31.56 4.01 -24.14
CA ILE A 114 31.44 5.47 -24.14
C ILE A 114 32.64 6.04 -23.39
N LYS A 115 33.53 6.74 -24.09
CA LYS A 115 34.66 7.46 -23.48
C LYS A 115 34.50 8.96 -23.74
N PRO A 116 34.50 9.81 -22.70
CA PRO A 116 34.56 11.25 -22.89
C PRO A 116 35.94 11.63 -23.43
N ILE A 117 36.00 12.41 -24.51
CA ILE A 117 37.27 12.86 -25.10
C ILE A 117 37.34 14.39 -25.01
N TYR A 118 38.45 14.87 -24.45
CA TYR A 118 38.77 16.28 -24.42
C TYR A 118 39.66 16.62 -25.62
N LEU A 119 39.09 17.27 -26.64
CA LEU A 119 39.83 17.66 -27.85
C LEU A 119 40.40 19.06 -27.66
N LYS A 120 41.71 19.14 -27.38
CA LYS A 120 42.44 20.40 -27.33
C LYS A 120 42.91 20.76 -28.74
N ASN A 121 42.17 21.62 -29.42
CA ASN A 121 42.57 22.17 -30.72
C ASN A 121 43.68 23.22 -30.51
N SER A 122 44.80 23.12 -31.22
CA SER A 122 45.96 24.01 -31.04
C SER A 122 45.85 25.36 -31.77
N VAL A 123 44.71 25.63 -32.43
CA VAL A 123 44.46 26.85 -33.21
C VAL A 123 43.38 27.75 -32.60
N ASP A 124 42.61 27.25 -31.61
CA ASP A 124 41.52 27.99 -31.00
C ASP A 124 41.51 27.77 -29.48
N THR A 125 41.55 28.84 -28.69
CA THR A 125 41.68 28.80 -27.21
C THR A 125 40.43 28.25 -26.50
N SER A 126 39.38 27.93 -27.26
CA SER A 126 38.14 27.35 -26.74
C SER A 126 38.19 25.81 -26.85
N GLY A 127 38.50 25.13 -25.74
CA GLY A 127 38.48 23.67 -25.68
C GLY A 127 37.07 23.11 -25.93
N SER A 128 36.94 22.10 -26.81
CA SER A 128 35.67 21.42 -27.10
C SER A 128 35.58 20.11 -26.33
N PHE A 129 34.46 19.90 -25.63
CA PHE A 129 34.10 18.62 -25.03
C PHE A 129 33.35 17.78 -26.07
N GLY A 130 33.84 16.59 -26.38
CA GLY A 130 33.20 15.66 -27.31
C GLY A 130 32.90 14.31 -26.67
N MET A 131 31.86 13.64 -27.15
CA MET A 131 31.57 12.24 -26.83
C MET A 131 31.91 11.39 -28.06
N GLN A 132 32.73 10.35 -27.88
CA GLN A 132 33.00 9.37 -28.93
C GLN A 132 32.30 8.05 -28.59
N CYS A 133 31.47 7.59 -29.52
CA CYS A 133 30.86 6.26 -29.47
C CYS A 133 31.54 5.37 -30.50
N SER A 134 32.17 4.28 -30.05
CA SER A 134 32.82 3.29 -30.92
C SER A 134 32.06 1.97 -30.84
N PHE A 135 31.56 1.51 -31.99
CA PHE A 135 30.97 0.19 -32.15
C PHE A 135 32.01 -0.73 -32.77
N LYS A 136 32.42 -1.76 -32.03
CA LYS A 136 33.22 -2.86 -32.58
C LYS A 136 32.29 -4.02 -32.89
N LEU A 137 32.13 -4.30 -34.18
CA LEU A 137 31.57 -5.52 -34.72
C LEU A 137 32.75 -6.29 -35.33
N LYS A 138 32.91 -7.56 -34.96
CA LYS A 138 33.87 -8.44 -35.60
C LYS A 138 33.17 -9.29 -36.65
#